data_AF-A0A938Z149-F1
#
_entry.id   AF-A0A938Z149-F1
#
_cell.length_a   1.000
_cell.length_b   1.000
_cell.length_c   1.000
_cell.angle_alpha   90.00
_cell.angle_beta   90.00
_cell.angle_gamma   90.00
#
_symmetry.space_group_name_H-M   'P 1'
#
loop_
_entity.id
_entity.type
_entity.pdbx_description
1 polymer ?
#
loop_
_entity_poly.entity_id
_entity_poly.type
_entity_poly.pdbx_seq_one_letter_code
_entity_poly.pdbx_strand_id
1 'polypeptide(L)'
;MRTNSQAMQTALLSIIPGGGQFKNGQKFKAGLFFAAFLIFLVEMLLFGGQALYNFVTLGSVPMEDNSLFLLIEGTLQVIVTVIFIIFWVLNIKDAYQVRQSIEKGFPVAVTRKEFFKKLYEDGFAYLLTIPAYLVMIVAIIFPVMVTLFMA
;
A
#
# COMPACT_ATOMS: atom_id res chain seq x y z
N MET A 1 -8.76 25.72 -20.10
CA MET A 1 -9.17 24.30 -20.11
C MET A 1 -7.98 23.31 -20.11
N ARG A 2 -6.85 23.60 -19.43
CA ARG A 2 -5.64 22.72 -19.39
C ARG A 2 -5.47 21.91 -18.09
N THR A 3 -6.32 22.14 -17.10
CA THR A 3 -6.22 21.61 -15.72
C THR A 3 -6.35 20.09 -15.65
N ASN A 4 -7.39 19.53 -16.28
CA ASN A 4 -7.65 18.08 -16.18
C ASN A 4 -6.54 17.20 -16.78
N SER A 5 -5.83 17.70 -17.81
CA SER A 5 -4.73 16.99 -18.46
C SER A 5 -3.51 16.82 -17.54
N GLN A 6 -3.18 17.84 -16.75
CA GLN A 6 -2.01 17.78 -15.86
C GLN A 6 -2.24 16.91 -14.63
N ALA A 7 -3.44 16.95 -14.05
CA ALA A 7 -3.85 16.05 -12.98
C ALA A 7 -3.81 14.59 -13.42
N MET A 8 -4.32 14.28 -14.62
CA MET A 8 -4.27 12.93 -15.18
C MET A 8 -2.84 12.46 -15.47
N GLN A 9 -1.98 13.33 -16.00
CA GLN A 9 -0.55 13.02 -16.16
C GLN A 9 0.14 12.72 -14.83
N THR A 10 -0.22 13.44 -13.75
CA THR A 10 0.35 13.19 -12.42
C THR A 10 -0.14 11.86 -11.85
N ALA A 11 -1.40 11.48 -12.08
CA ALA A 11 -1.93 10.17 -11.73
C ALA A 11 -1.20 9.03 -12.47
N LEU A 12 -0.95 9.22 -13.77
CA LEU A 12 -0.17 8.27 -14.58
C LEU A 12 1.27 8.11 -14.06
N LEU A 13 1.91 9.20 -13.64
CA LEU A 13 3.24 9.13 -13.02
C LEU A 13 3.24 8.45 -11.65
N SER A 14 2.09 8.39 -10.98
CA SER A 14 1.91 7.68 -9.70
C SER A 14 1.63 6.18 -9.85
N ILE A 15 1.61 5.64 -11.08
CA ILE A 15 1.62 4.18 -11.29
C ILE A 15 2.81 3.56 -10.56
N ILE A 16 3.96 4.24 -10.56
CA ILE A 16 5.06 3.96 -9.63
C ILE A 16 4.83 4.84 -8.40
N PRO A 17 4.56 4.25 -7.21
CA PRO A 17 4.32 5.03 -6.00
C PRO A 17 5.40 6.07 -5.74
N GLY A 18 4.98 7.31 -5.52
CA GLY A 18 5.87 8.45 -5.28
C GLY A 18 6.15 9.32 -6.51
N GLY A 19 5.95 8.82 -7.74
CA GLY A 19 6.21 9.60 -8.96
C GLY A 19 5.30 10.82 -9.12
N GLY A 20 4.00 10.67 -8.86
CA GLY A 20 3.05 11.80 -8.91
C GLY A 20 3.28 12.81 -7.77
N GLN A 21 3.63 12.35 -6.57
CA GLN A 21 3.98 13.23 -5.45
C GLN A 21 5.26 14.03 -5.73
N PHE A 22 6.22 13.47 -6.46
CA PHE A 22 7.43 14.18 -6.89
C PHE A 22 7.09 15.33 -7.84
N LYS A 23 6.21 15.10 -8.83
CA LYS A 23 5.72 16.15 -9.73
C LYS A 23 4.91 17.25 -9.03
N ASN A 24 4.29 16.93 -7.89
CA ASN A 24 3.59 17.90 -7.03
C ASN A 24 4.51 18.65 -6.06
N GLY A 25 5.84 18.42 -6.11
CA GLY A 25 6.81 19.07 -5.23
C GLY A 25 6.88 18.50 -3.82
N GLN A 26 6.13 17.44 -3.50
CA GLN A 26 6.08 16.81 -2.18
C GLN A 26 7.18 15.75 -2.04
N LYS A 27 8.45 16.18 -2.05
CA LYS A 27 9.63 15.28 -2.08
C LYS A 27 9.65 14.27 -0.93
N PHE A 28 9.21 14.66 0.27
CA PHE A 28 9.17 13.75 1.41
C PHE A 28 8.14 12.63 1.25
N LYS A 29 6.90 12.98 0.87
CA LYS A 29 5.86 11.98 0.60
C LYS A 29 6.24 11.07 -0.57
N ALA A 30 6.85 11.64 -1.61
CA ALA A 30 7.37 10.86 -2.73
C ALA A 30 8.38 9.81 -2.27
N GLY A 31 9.36 10.21 -1.45
CA GLY A 31 10.34 9.30 -0.87
C GLY A 31 9.72 8.21 0.01
N LEU A 32 8.76 8.56 0.87
CA LEU A 32 8.06 7.60 1.74
C LEU A 32 7.29 6.56 0.93
N PHE A 33 6.51 6.99 -0.06
CA PHE A 33 5.73 6.09 -0.89
C PHE A 33 6.59 5.21 -1.79
N PHE A 34 7.69 5.76 -2.32
CA PHE A 34 8.65 4.99 -3.09
C PHE A 34 9.39 3.97 -2.23
N ALA A 35 9.76 4.33 -0.99
CA ALA A 35 10.38 3.39 -0.04
C ALA A 35 9.43 2.24 0.30
N ALA A 36 8.15 2.52 0.58
CA ALA A 36 7.15 1.48 0.81
C ALA A 36 7.00 0.53 -0.39
N PHE A 37 7.03 1.08 -1.61
CA PHE A 37 7.01 0.28 -2.84
C PHE A 37 8.26 -0.60 -2.99
N LEU A 38 9.46 -0.06 -2.73
CA LEU A 38 10.70 -0.84 -2.78
C LEU A 38 10.72 -1.95 -1.73
N ILE A 39 10.25 -1.69 -0.51
CA ILE A 39 10.14 -2.70 0.55
C ILE A 39 9.23 -3.84 0.08
N PHE A 40 8.05 -3.53 -0.44
CA PHE A 40 7.14 -4.54 -0.97
C PHE A 40 7.75 -5.31 -2.15
N LEU A 41 8.46 -4.63 -3.05
CA LEU A 41 9.10 -5.28 -4.20
C LEU A 41 10.20 -6.25 -3.75
N VAL A 42 11.05 -5.85 -2.80
CA VAL A 42 12.08 -6.71 -2.21
C VAL A 42 11.45 -7.89 -1.47
N GLU A 43 10.42 -7.65 -0.66
CA GLU A 43 9.66 -8.69 0.03
C GLU A 43 9.08 -9.71 -0.97
N MET A 44 8.41 -9.24 -2.02
CA MET A 44 7.85 -10.08 -3.07
C MET A 44 8.91 -10.90 -3.83
N LEU A 45 10.11 -10.37 -4.04
CA LEU A 45 11.19 -11.11 -4.71
C LEU A 45 11.86 -12.15 -3.80
N LEU A 46 11.94 -11.89 -2.50
CA LEU A 46 12.64 -12.76 -1.55
C LEU A 46 11.74 -13.83 -0.93
N PHE A 47 10.46 -13.52 -0.72
CA PHE A 47 9.52 -14.38 0.00
C PHE A 47 8.15 -14.41 -0.69
N GLY A 48 7.53 -13.25 -0.90
CA GLY A 48 6.13 -13.17 -1.26
C GLY A 48 5.75 -13.88 -2.56
N GLY A 49 6.61 -13.83 -3.58
CA GLY A 49 6.38 -14.54 -4.84
C GLY A 49 6.30 -16.06 -4.65
N GLN A 50 7.21 -16.62 -3.85
CA GLN A 50 7.20 -18.05 -3.54
C GLN A 50 6.01 -18.42 -2.66
N ALA A 51 5.68 -17.60 -1.65
CA ALA A 51 4.53 -17.82 -0.78
C ALA A 51 3.21 -17.83 -1.56
N LEU A 52 3.01 -16.92 -2.52
CA LEU A 52 1.82 -16.92 -3.40
C LEU A 52 1.80 -18.12 -4.35
N TYR A 53 2.95 -18.51 -4.90
CA TYR A 53 3.05 -19.70 -5.74
C TYR A 53 2.67 -20.97 -4.98
N ASN A 54 3.24 -21.15 -3.79
CA ASN A 54 2.96 -22.28 -2.89
C ASN A 54 1.50 -22.26 -2.41
N PHE A 55 0.93 -21.08 -2.20
CA PHE A 55 -0.48 -20.92 -1.83
C PHE A 55 -1.43 -21.42 -2.91
N VAL A 56 -1.18 -21.06 -4.18
CA VAL A 56 -2.02 -21.48 -5.31
C VAL A 56 -1.81 -22.94 -5.66
N THR A 57 -0.57 -23.43 -5.55
CA THR A 57 -0.22 -24.82 -5.88
C THR A 57 -0.51 -25.80 -4.74
N LEU A 58 -0.80 -25.31 -3.53
CA LEU A 58 -1.06 -26.09 -2.31
C LEU A 58 0.02 -27.12 -1.95
N GLY A 59 1.23 -26.98 -2.51
CA GLY A 59 2.27 -28.01 -2.49
C GLY A 59 2.06 -29.04 -3.60
N SER A 60 3.07 -29.23 -4.45
CA SER A 60 3.00 -30.18 -5.58
C SER A 60 3.31 -31.63 -5.20
N VAL A 61 3.73 -31.87 -3.95
CA VAL A 61 4.13 -33.18 -3.43
C VAL A 61 3.29 -33.52 -2.20
N PRO A 62 2.35 -34.48 -2.29
CA PRO A 62 1.62 -34.96 -1.13
C PRO A 62 2.55 -35.68 -0.13
N MET A 63 2.40 -35.38 1.17
CA MET A 63 2.98 -36.08 2.34
C MET A 63 4.41 -35.74 2.84
N GLU A 64 5.14 -34.76 2.30
CA GLU A 64 6.39 -34.26 2.94
C GLU A 64 6.29 -32.84 3.51
N ASP A 65 5.48 -31.95 2.92
CA ASP A 65 5.34 -30.58 3.38
C ASP A 65 4.22 -30.44 4.42
N ASN A 66 4.49 -29.72 5.51
CA ASN A 66 3.41 -29.32 6.43
C ASN A 66 2.48 -28.32 5.70
N SER A 67 1.44 -28.80 5.03
CA SER A 67 0.51 -27.98 4.22
C SER A 67 -0.08 -26.79 4.99
N LEU A 68 -0.19 -26.91 6.31
CA LEU A 68 -0.60 -25.84 7.21
C LEU A 68 0.35 -24.64 7.17
N PHE A 69 1.68 -24.86 7.13
CA PHE A 69 2.65 -23.77 7.06
C PHE A 69 2.57 -23.04 5.72
N LEU A 70 2.49 -23.77 4.60
CA LEU A 70 2.33 -23.17 3.26
C LEU A 70 1.05 -22.33 3.17
N LEU A 71 -0.03 -22.81 3.77
CA LEU A 71 -1.31 -22.11 3.82
C LEU A 71 -1.25 -20.86 4.70
N ILE A 72 -0.58 -20.91 5.84
CA ILE A 72 -0.33 -19.74 6.70
C ILE A 72 0.50 -18.68 5.97
N GLU A 73 1.65 -19.06 5.41
CA GLU A 73 2.55 -18.17 4.68
C GLU A 73 1.84 -17.53 3.48
N GLY A 74 1.14 -18.34 2.70
CA GLY A 74 0.34 -17.90 1.58
C GLY A 74 -0.78 -16.93 1.97
N THR A 75 -1.52 -17.24 3.03
CA THR A 75 -2.62 -16.38 3.52
C THR A 75 -2.10 -15.04 4.02
N LEU A 76 -0.99 -15.03 4.77
CA LEU A 76 -0.33 -13.79 5.18
C LEU A 76 0.08 -12.97 3.95
N GLN A 77 0.66 -13.63 2.94
CA GLN A 77 1.09 -12.94 1.74
C GLN A 77 -0.06 -12.36 0.92
N VAL A 78 -1.20 -13.06 0.83
CA VAL A 78 -2.42 -12.54 0.21
C VAL A 78 -2.88 -11.27 0.92
N ILE A 79 -2.91 -11.28 2.26
CA ILE A 79 -3.31 -10.11 3.06
C ILE A 79 -2.36 -8.92 2.80
N VAL A 80 -1.04 -9.14 2.87
CA VAL A 80 -0.04 -8.10 2.58
C VAL A 80 -0.22 -7.54 1.18
N THR A 81 -0.44 -8.40 0.19
CA THR A 81 -0.66 -8.01 -1.21
C THR A 81 -1.92 -7.16 -1.37
N VAL A 82 -3.04 -7.54 -0.72
CA VAL A 82 -4.28 -6.75 -0.76
C VAL A 82 -4.09 -5.38 -0.10
N ILE A 83 -3.43 -5.33 1.07
CA ILE A 83 -3.10 -4.06 1.75
C ILE A 83 -2.24 -3.18 0.83
N PHE A 84 -1.26 -3.76 0.14
CA PHE A 84 -0.42 -3.04 -0.81
C PHE A 84 -1.21 -2.51 -2.00
N ILE A 85 -2.15 -3.28 -2.56
CA ILE A 85 -3.04 -2.82 -3.64
C ILE A 85 -3.89 -1.63 -3.19
N ILE A 86 -4.45 -1.68 -1.97
CA ILE A 86 -5.21 -0.55 -1.40
C ILE A 86 -4.31 0.68 -1.30
N PHE A 87 -3.10 0.52 -0.74
CA PHE A 87 -2.10 1.59 -0.66
C PHE A 87 -1.77 2.16 -2.05
N TRP A 88 -1.57 1.32 -3.06
CA TRP A 88 -1.27 1.72 -4.43
C TRP A 88 -2.39 2.57 -5.05
N VAL A 89 -3.65 2.13 -4.91
CA VAL A 89 -4.82 2.90 -5.38
C VAL A 89 -4.93 4.24 -4.65
N LEU A 90 -4.71 4.26 -3.33
CA LEU A 90 -4.72 5.49 -2.54
C LEU A 90 -3.58 6.44 -2.93
N ASN A 91 -2.39 5.92 -3.26
CA ASN A 91 -1.28 6.74 -3.74
C ASN A 91 -1.63 7.51 -5.02
N ILE A 92 -2.26 6.83 -5.98
CA ILE A 92 -2.67 7.44 -7.26
C ILE A 92 -3.75 8.49 -7.02
N LYS A 93 -4.74 8.18 -6.16
CA LYS A 93 -5.81 9.12 -5.78
C LYS A 93 -5.25 10.36 -5.07
N ASP A 94 -4.32 10.20 -4.12
CA ASP A 94 -3.66 11.30 -3.43
C ASP A 94 -2.91 12.21 -4.42
N ALA A 95 -2.10 11.63 -5.32
CA ALA A 95 -1.37 12.41 -6.32
C ALA A 95 -2.27 13.24 -7.24
N TYR A 96 -3.40 12.65 -7.67
CA TYR A 96 -4.40 13.32 -8.49
C TYR A 96 -5.09 14.46 -7.71
N GLN A 97 -5.57 14.18 -6.50
CA GLN A 97 -6.29 15.16 -5.68
C GLN A 97 -5.38 16.33 -5.27
N VAL A 98 -4.15 16.05 -4.86
CA VAL A 98 -3.15 17.08 -4.53
C VAL A 98 -2.88 17.97 -5.74
N ARG A 99 -2.74 17.40 -6.94
CA ARG A 99 -2.53 18.19 -8.16
C ARG A 99 -3.73 19.09 -8.46
N GLN A 100 -4.94 18.57 -8.31
CA GLN A 100 -6.15 19.36 -8.51
C GLN A 100 -6.25 20.51 -7.48
N SER A 101 -5.84 20.30 -6.24
CA SER A 101 -5.78 21.34 -5.21
C SER A 101 -4.75 22.42 -5.52
N ILE A 102 -3.57 22.04 -6.03
CA ILE A 102 -2.54 22.99 -6.49
C ILE A 102 -3.09 23.85 -7.64
N GLU A 103 -3.77 23.23 -8.61
CA GLU A 103 -4.35 23.94 -9.76
C GLU A 103 -5.47 24.91 -9.36
N LYS A 104 -6.19 24.60 -8.28
CA LYS A 104 -7.22 25.47 -7.68
C LYS A 104 -6.62 26.56 -6.77
N GLY A 105 -5.30 26.58 -6.57
CA GLY A 105 -4.60 27.56 -5.73
C GLY A 105 -4.67 27.29 -4.23
N PHE A 106 -5.10 26.10 -3.80
CA PHE A 106 -5.12 25.75 -2.38
C PHE A 106 -3.72 25.47 -1.84
N PRO A 107 -3.41 25.87 -0.60
CA PRO A 107 -2.14 25.58 0.02
C PRO A 107 -1.98 24.07 0.23
N VAL A 108 -0.87 23.51 -0.24
CA VAL A 108 -0.51 22.11 -0.08
C VAL A 108 0.74 22.00 0.78
N ALA A 109 0.74 21.06 1.73
CA ALA A 109 1.90 20.76 2.55
C ALA A 109 3.01 20.19 1.65
N VAL A 110 4.05 20.99 1.40
CA VAL A 110 5.20 20.66 0.55
C VAL A 110 6.41 20.30 1.41
N THR A 111 6.47 20.79 2.64
CA THR A 111 7.59 20.61 3.55
C THR A 111 7.34 19.50 4.57
N ARG A 112 8.40 18.82 5.04
CA ARG A 112 8.34 17.83 6.13
C ARG A 112 7.62 18.35 7.39
N LYS A 113 7.92 19.58 7.80
CA LYS A 113 7.28 20.23 8.96
C LYS A 113 5.77 20.38 8.79
N GLU A 114 5.35 20.80 7.60
CA GLU A 114 3.93 20.95 7.26
C GLU A 114 3.22 19.60 7.16
N PHE A 115 3.91 18.56 6.67
CA PHE A 115 3.39 17.21 6.66
C PHE A 115 3.09 16.70 8.07
N PHE A 116 4.03 16.83 9.01
CA PHE A 116 3.81 16.42 10.40
C PHE A 116 2.78 17.29 11.12
N LYS A 117 2.79 18.61 10.87
CA LYS A 117 1.78 19.52 11.41
C LYS A 117 0.39 19.11 10.95
N LYS A 118 0.20 18.88 9.64
CA LYS A 118 -1.07 18.43 9.07
C LYS A 118 -1.47 17.03 9.57
N LEU A 119 -0.52 16.13 9.73
CA LEU A 119 -0.76 14.80 10.30
C LEU A 119 -1.19 14.88 11.76
N TYR A 120 -0.71 15.86 12.52
CA TYR A 120 -1.11 16.07 13.91
C TYR A 120 -2.46 16.80 14.02
N GLU A 121 -2.70 17.82 13.21
CA GLU A 121 -3.94 18.64 13.26
C GLU A 121 -5.14 17.90 12.65
N ASP A 122 -4.99 17.37 11.43
CA ASP A 122 -6.08 16.72 10.69
C ASP A 122 -5.98 15.19 10.69
N GLY A 123 -4.77 14.67 10.92
CA GLY A 123 -4.42 13.27 10.70
C GLY A 123 -4.35 12.40 11.96
N PHE A 124 -4.53 12.98 13.16
CA PHE A 124 -4.24 12.30 14.41
C PHE A 124 -5.11 11.05 14.60
N ALA A 125 -6.40 11.15 14.27
CA ALA A 125 -7.30 10.00 14.27
C ALA A 125 -6.74 8.88 13.38
N TYR A 126 -6.40 9.19 12.12
CA TYR A 126 -5.83 8.22 11.18
C TYR A 126 -4.52 7.59 11.66
N LEU A 127 -3.65 8.36 12.33
CA LEU A 127 -2.39 7.84 12.88
C LEU A 127 -2.63 6.73 13.91
N LEU A 128 -3.72 6.81 14.67
CA LEU A 128 -4.10 5.79 15.65
C LEU A 128 -4.95 4.68 15.02
N THR A 129 -5.86 5.02 14.11
CA THR A 129 -6.79 4.04 13.53
C THR A 129 -6.10 3.12 12.52
N ILE A 130 -5.11 3.59 11.75
CA ILE A 130 -4.40 2.74 10.77
C ILE A 130 -3.68 1.56 11.45
N PRO A 131 -2.85 1.75 12.50
CA PRO A 131 -2.26 0.64 13.25
C PRO A 131 -3.30 -0.28 13.86
N ALA A 132 -4.39 0.26 14.41
CA ALA A 132 -5.48 -0.53 14.96
C ALA A 132 -6.14 -1.42 13.90
N TYR A 133 -6.42 -0.89 12.70
CA TYR A 133 -6.95 -1.68 11.59
C TYR A 133 -5.97 -2.75 11.12
N LEU A 134 -4.67 -2.46 11.04
CA LEU A 134 -3.66 -3.46 10.69
C LEU A 134 -3.68 -4.63 11.69
N VAL A 135 -3.72 -4.35 12.99
CA VAL A 135 -3.83 -5.38 14.03
C VAL A 135 -5.13 -6.16 13.89
N MET A 136 -6.26 -5.50 13.64
CA MET A 136 -7.54 -6.20 13.45
C MET A 136 -7.54 -7.10 12.22
N ILE A 137 -6.94 -6.67 11.09
CA ILE A 137 -6.80 -7.51 9.90
C ILE A 137 -6.01 -8.77 10.22
N VAL A 138 -4.86 -8.64 10.89
CA VAL A 138 -4.02 -9.80 11.25
C VAL A 138 -4.68 -10.65 12.35
N ALA A 139 -5.41 -10.07 13.29
CA ALA A 139 -6.02 -10.82 14.38
C ALA A 139 -7.33 -11.53 13.99
N ILE A 140 -8.06 -10.99 13.01
CA ILE A 140 -9.40 -11.48 12.64
C ILE A 140 -9.40 -12.10 11.25
N ILE A 141 -8.96 -11.36 10.23
CA ILE A 141 -9.05 -11.81 8.83
C ILE A 141 -8.09 -12.97 8.59
N PHE A 142 -6.88 -12.93 9.15
CA PHE A 142 -5.92 -14.02 8.98
C PHE A 142 -6.43 -15.37 9.52
N PRO A 143 -6.90 -15.50 10.78
CA PRO A 143 -7.45 -16.78 11.25
C PRO A 143 -8.66 -17.25 10.44
N VAL A 144 -9.56 -16.33 10.05
CA VAL A 144 -10.74 -16.66 9.24
C VAL A 144 -10.35 -17.22 7.88
N MET A 145 -9.40 -16.57 7.20
CA MET A 145 -8.91 -17.04 5.90
C MET A 145 -8.21 -18.39 6.02
N VAL A 146 -7.38 -18.58 7.06
CA VAL A 146 -6.72 -19.86 7.32
C VAL A 146 -7.75 -20.97 7.56
N THR A 147 -8.77 -20.73 8.39
CA THR A 147 -9.87 -21.70 8.60
C THR A 147 -10.65 -21.97 7.32
N LEU A 148 -10.95 -20.94 6.52
CA LEU A 148 -11.68 -21.08 5.26
C LEU A 148 -10.92 -21.95 4.25
N PHE A 149 -9.61 -21.79 4.14
CA PHE A 149 -8.80 -22.59 3.21
C PHE A 149 -8.49 -24.00 3.73
N MET A 150 -8.64 -24.24 5.03
CA MET A 150 -8.52 -25.59 5.61
C MET A 150 -9.82 -26.39 5.56
N ALA A 151 -10.97 -25.73 5.41
CA ALA A 151 -12.31 -26.34 5.36
C ALA A 151 -12.61 -26.93 3.98
#